data_AF-A0A7S2WII4-F1
#
_entry.id   AF-A0A7S2WII4-F1
#
_cell.length_a   1.000
_cell.length_b   1.000
_cell.length_c   1.000
_cell.angle_alpha   90.00
_cell.angle_beta   90.00
_cell.angle_gamma   90.00
#
_symmetry.space_group_name_H-M   'P 1'
#
loop_
_entity.id
_entity.type
_entity.pdbx_description
1 polymer ?
#
loop_
_entity_poly.entity_id
_entity_poly.type
_entity_poly.pdbx_seq_one_letter_code
_entity_poly.pdbx_strand_id
1 'polypeptide(L)'
;MSTSALKHEAGMAMAASPDTDAGRVESLQREYEVVLGQLKERFDSGVTTTLEWRLGQVKAIRRMVVENQERIAEALHKDLGKHAFESFLSESAGIVGECDHCAENLESWMQPQKVSHPLTVQPGSSYIEYKPKGVVLILSPWNYPVFLGLTKLTCAIVAGNCCVLKPSEVAPASAELLEELINKYLDTDSVKVIQGAVPETTALLNLRWDHIFYTGNGAVGRIVASAAAKNL
;
A
#
# COMPACT_ATOMS: atom_id res chain seq x y z
N MET A 1 -27.76 -38.08 31.85
CA MET A 1 -28.76 -37.14 31.29
C MET A 1 -28.89 -35.95 32.22
N SER A 2 -28.40 -34.78 31.83
CA SER A 2 -29.08 -33.50 32.06
C SER A 2 -28.42 -32.43 31.21
N THR A 3 -29.16 -32.02 30.20
CA THR A 3 -28.92 -31.00 29.20
C THR A 3 -29.02 -29.60 29.80
N SER A 4 -27.94 -28.83 29.79
CA SER A 4 -27.98 -27.37 29.95
C SER A 4 -26.71 -26.71 29.41
N ALA A 5 -26.32 -27.09 28.19
CA ALA A 5 -25.42 -26.32 27.34
C ALA A 5 -26.21 -26.09 26.05
N LEU A 6 -26.89 -24.94 25.94
CA LEU A 6 -27.50 -24.36 24.74
C LEU A 6 -28.41 -23.22 25.20
N LYS A 7 -27.86 -22.01 25.27
CA LYS A 7 -28.54 -20.70 25.12
C LYS A 7 -27.57 -19.60 25.56
N HIS A 8 -26.69 -19.21 24.64
CA HIS A 8 -26.26 -17.81 24.47
C HIS A 8 -25.48 -17.66 23.15
N GLU A 9 -26.14 -18.01 22.05
CA GLU A 9 -25.84 -17.50 20.71
C GLU A 9 -27.14 -16.93 20.16
N ALA A 10 -27.30 -15.61 20.27
CA ALA A 10 -28.35 -14.85 19.59
C ALA A 10 -27.98 -13.37 19.60
N GLY A 11 -26.90 -13.02 18.90
CA GLY A 11 -26.62 -11.67 18.43
C GLY A 11 -26.57 -11.72 16.91
N MET A 12 -27.74 -11.65 16.27
CA MET A 12 -27.91 -11.65 14.81
C MET A 12 -27.14 -10.47 14.20
N ALA A 13 -26.00 -10.77 13.56
CA ALA A 13 -25.55 -9.97 12.44
C ALA A 13 -26.57 -10.17 11.31
N MET A 14 -27.35 -9.13 11.01
CA MET A 14 -28.18 -9.08 9.81
C MET A 14 -27.24 -9.16 8.60
N ALA A 15 -27.10 -10.36 8.03
CA ALA A 15 -26.43 -10.54 6.75
C ALA A 15 -27.20 -9.73 5.70
N ALA A 16 -26.54 -8.73 5.10
CA ALA A 16 -27.09 -8.00 3.98
C ALA A 16 -27.35 -8.96 2.80
N SER A 17 -28.34 -8.64 1.97
CA SER A 17 -28.70 -9.43 0.79
C SER A 17 -27.55 -9.47 -0.22
N PRO A 18 -27.29 -10.60 -0.93
CA PRO A 18 -26.28 -10.68 -1.99
C PRO A 18 -26.42 -9.59 -3.07
N ASP A 19 -27.66 -9.16 -3.37
CA ASP A 19 -27.94 -8.07 -4.34
C ASP A 19 -27.49 -6.70 -3.83
N THR A 20 -27.48 -6.47 -2.51
CA THR A 20 -27.04 -5.20 -1.92
C THR A 20 -25.52 -5.06 -1.90
N ASP A 21 -24.79 -6.17 -1.78
CA ASP A 21 -23.33 -6.18 -1.83
C ASP A 21 -22.80 -5.99 -3.26
N ALA A 22 -23.46 -6.58 -4.27
CA ALA A 22 -23.11 -6.36 -5.68
C ALA A 22 -23.29 -4.89 -6.09
N GLY A 23 -24.45 -4.30 -5.75
CA GLY A 23 -24.71 -2.88 -6.02
C GLY A 23 -23.73 -1.93 -5.31
N ARG A 24 -23.30 -2.28 -4.08
CA ARG A 24 -22.26 -1.53 -3.36
C ARG A 24 -20.91 -1.62 -4.07
N VAL A 25 -20.47 -2.81 -4.47
CA VAL A 25 -19.19 -3.00 -5.18
C VAL A 25 -19.17 -2.22 -6.49
N GLU A 26 -20.26 -2.23 -7.26
CA GLU A 26 -20.35 -1.45 -8.50
C GLU A 26 -20.25 0.06 -8.25
N SER A 27 -20.91 0.57 -7.21
CA SER A 27 -20.83 1.98 -6.84
C SER A 27 -19.42 2.38 -6.42
N LEU A 28 -18.78 1.58 -5.56
CA LEU A 28 -17.39 1.79 -5.13
C LEU A 28 -16.42 1.72 -6.31
N GLN A 29 -16.64 0.81 -7.25
CA GLN A 29 -15.79 0.68 -8.42
C GLN A 29 -15.82 1.98 -9.24
N ARG A 30 -17.00 2.56 -9.50
CA ARG A 30 -17.11 3.84 -10.22
C ARG A 30 -16.41 4.98 -9.50
N GLU A 31 -16.50 5.03 -8.17
CA GLU A 31 -15.78 6.00 -7.36
C GLU A 31 -14.26 5.83 -7.48
N TYR A 32 -13.77 4.60 -7.37
CA TYR A 32 -12.34 4.31 -7.45
C TYR A 32 -11.78 4.43 -8.88
N GLU A 33 -12.60 4.31 -9.91
CA GLU A 33 -12.22 4.65 -11.30
C GLU A 33 -11.84 6.13 -11.44
N VAL A 34 -12.57 7.04 -10.77
CA VAL A 34 -12.23 8.47 -10.74
C VAL A 34 -10.89 8.69 -10.02
N VAL A 35 -10.69 8.06 -8.87
CA VAL A 35 -9.42 8.15 -8.12
C VAL A 35 -8.25 7.62 -8.96
N LEU A 36 -8.43 6.47 -9.61
CA LEU A 36 -7.40 5.89 -10.48
C LEU A 36 -7.11 6.79 -11.68
N GLY A 37 -8.11 7.43 -12.27
CA GLY A 37 -7.95 8.41 -13.35
C GLY A 37 -7.08 9.59 -12.93
N GLN A 38 -7.35 10.18 -11.77
CA GLN A 38 -6.55 11.26 -11.20
C GLN A 38 -5.09 10.85 -10.95
N LEU A 39 -4.88 9.65 -10.40
CA LEU A 39 -3.53 9.13 -10.17
C LEU A 39 -2.77 8.86 -11.46
N LYS A 40 -3.45 8.43 -12.52
CA LYS A 40 -2.86 8.25 -13.86
C LYS A 40 -2.48 9.59 -14.49
N GLU A 41 -3.37 10.59 -14.46
CA GLU A 41 -3.06 11.94 -14.90
C GLU A 41 -1.86 12.53 -14.13
N ARG A 42 -1.83 12.31 -12.81
CA ARG A 42 -0.70 12.72 -11.96
C ARG A 42 0.58 12.01 -12.35
N PHE A 43 0.54 10.70 -12.57
CA PHE A 43 1.69 9.93 -13.02
C PHE A 43 2.21 10.41 -14.39
N ASP A 44 1.30 10.62 -15.35
CA ASP A 44 1.60 11.06 -16.71
C ASP A 44 2.17 12.49 -16.77
N SER A 45 1.91 13.32 -15.75
CA SER A 45 2.58 14.62 -15.59
C SER A 45 4.10 14.51 -15.39
N GLY A 46 4.60 13.33 -15.03
CA GLY A 46 6.01 13.04 -14.83
C GLY A 46 6.57 13.45 -13.47
N VAL A 47 5.78 14.08 -12.59
CA VAL A 47 6.25 14.57 -11.28
C VAL A 47 6.89 13.47 -10.42
N THR A 48 6.30 12.27 -10.41
CA THR A 48 6.78 11.12 -9.62
C THR A 48 8.07 10.51 -10.17
N THR A 49 8.45 10.86 -11.41
CA THR A 49 9.67 10.35 -12.03
C THR A 49 10.93 11.05 -11.54
N THR A 50 10.80 12.24 -10.96
CA THR A 50 11.92 13.09 -10.55
C THR A 50 12.59 12.61 -9.25
N LEU A 51 13.91 12.76 -9.16
CA LEU A 51 14.66 12.45 -7.94
C LEU A 51 14.19 13.29 -6.75
N GLU A 52 13.93 14.58 -6.98
CA GLU A 52 13.49 15.54 -5.97
C GLU A 52 12.19 15.09 -5.30
N TRP A 53 11.17 14.75 -6.10
CA TRP A 53 9.89 14.30 -5.56
C TRP A 53 10.06 13.01 -4.74
N ARG A 54 10.75 12.01 -5.30
CA ARG A 54 10.95 10.72 -4.63
C ARG A 54 11.70 10.86 -3.30
N LEU A 55 12.81 11.61 -3.28
CA LEU A 55 13.55 11.89 -2.04
C LEU A 55 12.70 12.69 -1.04
N GLY A 56 11.92 13.66 -1.53
CA GLY A 56 11.01 14.45 -0.69
C GLY A 56 9.99 13.57 0.02
N GLN A 57 9.34 12.65 -0.70
CA GLN A 57 8.37 11.72 -0.14
C GLN A 57 9.02 10.73 0.84
N VAL A 58 10.18 10.13 0.52
CA VAL A 58 10.89 9.20 1.42
C VAL A 58 11.27 9.89 2.73
N LYS A 59 11.81 11.12 2.65
CA LYS A 59 12.12 11.93 3.84
C LYS A 59 10.86 12.29 4.63
N ALA A 60 9.73 12.52 3.95
CA ALA A 60 8.46 12.79 4.60
C ALA A 60 7.92 11.57 5.35
N ILE A 61 8.01 10.36 4.78
CA ILE A 61 7.65 9.09 5.48
C ILE A 61 8.51 8.92 6.72
N ARG A 62 9.82 9.10 6.59
CA ARG A 62 10.74 9.04 7.73
C ARG A 62 10.33 10.00 8.85
N ARG A 63 10.09 11.27 8.50
CA ARG A 63 9.66 12.32 9.45
C ARG A 63 8.32 11.96 10.08
N MET A 64 7.35 11.51 9.29
CA MET A 64 6.03 11.06 9.73
C MET A 64 6.16 9.99 10.81
N VAL A 65 6.99 8.96 10.59
CA VAL A 65 7.17 7.88 11.56
C VAL A 65 7.88 8.38 12.83
N VAL A 66 8.95 9.17 12.69
CA VAL A 66 9.71 9.69 13.85
C VAL A 66 8.87 10.61 14.73
N GLU A 67 8.10 11.53 14.14
CA GLU A 67 7.29 12.49 14.89
C GLU A 67 6.05 11.88 15.55
N ASN A 68 5.63 10.68 15.13
CA ASN A 68 4.39 10.05 15.57
C ASN A 68 4.61 8.67 16.23
N GLN A 69 5.82 8.36 16.72
CA GLN A 69 6.14 7.05 17.32
C GLN A 69 5.20 6.67 18.46
N GLU A 70 4.88 7.61 19.35
CA GLU A 70 3.97 7.38 20.47
C GLU A 70 2.55 7.06 19.98
N ARG A 71 2.04 7.84 19.02
CA ARG A 71 0.72 7.63 18.41
C ARG A 71 0.64 6.29 17.68
N ILE A 72 1.71 5.91 16.98
CA ILE A 72 1.83 4.60 16.33
C ILE A 72 1.78 3.49 17.38
N ALA A 73 2.54 3.61 18.48
CA ALA A 73 2.50 2.63 19.56
C ALA A 73 1.12 2.51 20.21
N GLU A 74 0.42 3.63 20.41
CA GLU A 74 -0.95 3.65 20.93
C GLU A 74 -1.96 2.95 20.01
N ALA A 75 -1.90 3.21 18.71
CA ALA A 75 -2.76 2.54 17.73
C ALA A 75 -2.51 1.03 17.70
N LEU A 76 -1.24 0.62 17.68
CA LEU A 76 -0.84 -0.78 17.72
C LEU A 76 -1.24 -1.46 19.04
N HIS A 77 -1.21 -0.74 20.15
CA HIS A 77 -1.68 -1.27 21.42
C HIS A 77 -3.21 -1.50 21.40
N LYS A 78 -3.98 -0.59 20.82
CA LYS A 78 -5.43 -0.73 20.68
C LYS A 78 -5.82 -1.92 19.80
N ASP A 79 -5.13 -2.11 18.68
CA ASP A 79 -5.47 -3.18 17.72
C ASP A 79 -4.91 -4.55 18.14
N LEU A 80 -3.68 -4.59 18.67
CA LEU A 80 -2.91 -5.83 18.82
C LEU A 80 -2.46 -6.09 20.27
N GLY A 81 -2.70 -5.17 21.20
CA GLY A 81 -2.15 -5.25 22.56
C GLY A 81 -0.63 -5.12 22.62
N LYS A 82 0.01 -4.69 21.52
CA LYS A 82 1.47 -4.63 21.38
C LYS A 82 2.09 -3.68 22.41
N HIS A 83 3.18 -4.08 23.05
CA HIS A 83 3.89 -3.23 24.01
C HIS A 83 4.67 -2.14 23.27
N ALA A 84 4.78 -0.93 23.84
CA ALA A 84 5.40 0.22 23.15
C ALA A 84 6.82 -0.05 22.62
N PHE A 85 7.65 -0.78 23.39
CA PHE A 85 8.99 -1.18 22.95
C PHE A 85 8.97 -2.15 21.77
N GLU A 86 8.02 -3.11 21.77
CA GLU A 86 7.84 -4.03 20.65
C GLU A 86 7.32 -3.30 19.41
N SER A 87 6.37 -2.38 19.58
CA SER A 87 5.89 -1.49 18.52
C SER A 87 7.02 -0.70 17.88
N PHE A 88 7.90 -0.10 18.70
CA PHE A 88 9.06 0.63 18.19
C PHE A 88 9.99 -0.28 17.37
N LEU A 89 10.39 -1.42 17.92
CA LEU A 89 11.37 -2.30 17.28
C LEU A 89 10.82 -2.97 16.01
N SER A 90 9.57 -3.43 16.04
CA SER A 90 8.97 -4.21 14.95
C SER A 90 8.26 -3.37 13.89
N GLU A 91 7.88 -2.13 14.21
CA GLU A 91 7.07 -1.31 13.30
C GLU A 91 7.76 -0.02 12.90
N SER A 92 8.34 0.73 13.83
CA SER A 92 8.89 2.06 13.54
C SER A 92 10.34 2.03 13.08
N ALA A 93 11.21 1.33 13.80
CA ALA A 93 12.66 1.37 13.57
C ALA A 93 13.04 0.87 12.17
N GLY A 94 12.38 -0.21 11.71
CA GLY A 94 12.60 -0.76 10.37
C GLY A 94 12.24 0.21 9.24
N ILE A 95 11.12 0.94 9.37
CA ILE A 95 10.71 1.93 8.34
C ILE A 95 11.70 3.07 8.27
N VAL A 96 12.17 3.58 9.42
CA VAL A 96 13.16 4.67 9.45
C VAL A 96 14.45 4.23 8.78
N GLY A 97 14.96 3.04 9.12
CA GLY A 97 16.15 2.48 8.49
C GLY A 97 15.99 2.26 6.99
N GLU A 98 14.83 1.79 6.54
CA GLU A 98 14.53 1.63 5.11
C GLU A 98 14.49 2.99 4.38
N CYS A 99 13.85 4.00 4.97
CA CYS A 99 13.82 5.34 4.38
C CYS A 99 15.23 5.94 4.26
N ASP A 100 16.07 5.77 5.29
CA ASP A 100 17.46 6.22 5.27
C ASP A 100 18.25 5.50 4.18
N HIS A 101 18.13 4.17 4.10
CA HIS A 101 18.77 3.39 3.05
C HIS A 101 18.32 3.80 1.64
N CYS A 102 17.02 3.99 1.43
CA CYS A 102 16.50 4.46 0.15
C CYS A 102 17.01 5.86 -0.19
N ALA A 103 17.01 6.79 0.76
CA ALA A 103 17.45 8.16 0.53
C ALA A 103 18.95 8.24 0.16
N GLU A 104 19.78 7.39 0.77
CA GLU A 104 21.22 7.32 0.51
C GLU A 104 21.54 6.76 -0.89
N ASN A 105 20.72 5.83 -1.41
CA ASN A 105 21.05 5.06 -2.61
C ASN A 105 20.21 5.43 -3.85
N LEU A 106 19.08 6.12 -3.68
CA LEU A 106 18.10 6.35 -4.75
C LEU A 106 18.70 7.03 -5.99
N GLU A 107 19.55 8.05 -5.82
CA GLU A 107 20.17 8.72 -6.97
C GLU A 107 20.98 7.76 -7.83
N SER A 108 21.75 6.87 -7.20
CA SER A 108 22.51 5.83 -7.90
C SER A 108 21.60 4.80 -8.56
N TRP A 109 20.50 4.40 -7.90
CA TRP A 109 19.55 3.43 -8.45
C TRP A 109 18.80 3.95 -9.69
N MET A 110 18.65 5.27 -9.82
CA MET A 110 18.00 5.90 -10.96
C MET A 110 18.91 5.99 -12.20
N GLN A 111 20.23 5.81 -12.07
CA GLN A 111 21.15 5.92 -13.20
C GLN A 111 21.08 4.71 -14.15
N PRO A 112 21.18 4.92 -15.48
CA PRO A 112 21.33 3.83 -16.44
C PRO A 112 22.56 2.95 -16.13
N GLN A 113 22.35 1.64 -16.08
CA GLN A 113 23.40 0.67 -15.79
C GLN A 113 23.99 0.14 -17.10
N LYS A 114 25.24 0.50 -17.41
CA LYS A 114 25.91 0.00 -18.62
C LYS A 114 26.08 -1.52 -18.56
N VAL A 115 25.82 -2.20 -19.67
CA VAL A 115 25.98 -3.66 -19.78
C VAL A 115 26.88 -4.03 -20.97
N SER A 116 27.50 -5.20 -20.86
CA SER A 116 28.27 -5.79 -21.95
C SER A 116 27.39 -6.00 -23.18
N HIS A 117 27.94 -5.76 -24.37
CA HIS A 117 27.25 -5.91 -25.64
C HIS A 117 28.15 -6.56 -26.69
N PRO A 118 27.58 -7.31 -27.66
CA PRO A 118 28.36 -7.94 -28.72
C PRO A 118 29.06 -6.90 -29.62
N LEU A 119 30.21 -7.27 -30.20
CA LEU A 119 30.92 -6.41 -31.16
C LEU A 119 30.05 -6.02 -32.37
N THR A 120 29.07 -6.85 -32.72
CA THR A 120 28.18 -6.64 -33.87
C THR A 120 27.27 -5.42 -33.73
N VAL A 121 27.07 -4.88 -32.52
CA VAL A 121 26.26 -3.66 -32.31
C VAL A 121 27.10 -2.39 -32.24
N GLN A 122 28.41 -2.48 -32.45
CA GLN A 122 29.29 -1.31 -32.48
C GLN A 122 28.99 -0.42 -33.70
N PRO A 123 29.07 0.92 -33.55
CA PRO A 123 29.58 1.67 -32.39
C PRO A 123 28.54 1.96 -31.29
N GLY A 124 27.37 1.29 -31.30
CA GLY A 124 26.34 1.45 -30.29
C GLY A 124 26.74 0.94 -28.90
N SER A 125 25.92 1.27 -27.89
CA SER A 125 26.11 0.86 -26.50
C SER A 125 24.81 0.30 -25.91
N SER A 126 24.92 -0.58 -24.92
CA SER A 126 23.76 -1.15 -24.20
C SER A 126 23.76 -0.74 -22.74
N TYR A 127 22.57 -0.47 -22.21
CA TYR A 127 22.33 -0.15 -20.80
C TYR A 127 20.97 -0.66 -20.35
N ILE A 128 20.79 -0.81 -19.04
CA ILE A 128 19.52 -1.08 -18.38
C ILE A 128 19.04 0.21 -17.73
N GLU A 129 17.79 0.58 -17.99
CA GLU A 129 17.11 1.71 -17.37
C GLU A 129 15.87 1.20 -16.64
N TYR A 130 15.70 1.58 -15.38
CA TYR A 130 14.54 1.23 -14.57
C TYR A 130 13.51 2.36 -14.62
N LYS A 131 12.30 2.03 -15.07
CA LYS A 131 11.17 2.98 -15.13
C LYS A 131 10.07 2.56 -14.16
N PRO A 132 9.34 3.52 -13.55
CA PRO A 132 8.15 3.20 -12.77
C PRO A 132 7.12 2.49 -13.64
N LYS A 133 6.29 1.68 -12.99
CA LYS A 133 5.23 0.91 -13.65
C LYS A 133 3.99 1.76 -13.93
N GLY A 134 3.66 2.70 -13.04
CA GLY A 134 2.45 3.53 -13.15
C GLY A 134 1.80 3.75 -11.80
N VAL A 135 0.56 3.30 -11.66
CA VAL A 135 -0.22 3.37 -10.41
C VAL A 135 -0.25 2.00 -9.73
N VAL A 136 0.20 1.95 -8.48
CA VAL A 136 0.38 0.73 -7.68
C VAL A 136 -0.69 0.62 -6.60
N LEU A 137 -1.36 -0.53 -6.53
CA LEU A 137 -2.23 -0.88 -5.41
C LEU A 137 -1.45 -1.68 -4.36
N ILE A 138 -1.51 -1.25 -3.11
CA ILE A 138 -0.85 -1.88 -1.97
C ILE A 138 -1.91 -2.36 -1.00
N LEU A 139 -1.99 -3.67 -0.80
CA LEU A 139 -2.88 -4.32 0.16
C LEU A 139 -2.04 -4.80 1.35
N SER A 140 -2.14 -4.12 2.51
CA SER A 140 -1.38 -4.47 3.72
C SER A 140 -2.21 -5.29 4.72
N PRO A 141 -1.58 -6.25 5.44
CA PRO A 141 -2.25 -7.08 6.42
C PRO A 141 -2.30 -6.40 7.80
N TRP A 142 -2.95 -7.04 8.76
CA TRP A 142 -3.20 -6.50 10.11
C TRP A 142 -2.10 -6.80 11.14
N ASN A 143 -1.21 -7.76 10.91
CA ASN A 143 -0.29 -8.26 11.93
C ASN A 143 0.94 -7.36 12.15
N TYR A 144 1.34 -6.61 11.12
CA TYR A 144 2.28 -5.50 11.21
C TYR A 144 1.75 -4.33 10.37
N PRO A 145 0.63 -3.71 10.80
CA PRO A 145 -0.21 -2.90 9.93
C PRO A 145 0.49 -1.62 9.47
N VAL A 146 1.43 -1.11 10.27
CA VAL A 146 2.20 0.11 9.95
C VAL A 146 3.42 -0.26 9.12
N PHE A 147 4.23 -1.23 9.56
CA PHE A 147 5.45 -1.67 8.86
C PHE A 147 5.16 -2.16 7.44
N LEU A 148 4.29 -3.17 7.29
CA LEU A 148 4.04 -3.79 5.99
C LEU A 148 3.27 -2.86 5.04
N GLY A 149 2.58 -1.84 5.55
CA GLY A 149 2.00 -0.79 4.73
C GLY A 149 3.07 0.18 4.22
N LEU A 150 3.82 0.78 5.15
CA LEU A 150 4.75 1.87 4.84
C LEU A 150 6.03 1.42 4.13
N THR A 151 6.56 0.22 4.41
CA THR A 151 7.69 -0.35 3.66
C THR A 151 7.36 -0.55 2.18
N LYS A 152 6.19 -1.13 1.88
CA LYS A 152 5.74 -1.30 0.50
C LYS A 152 5.48 0.03 -0.20
N LEU A 153 4.88 0.98 0.52
CA LEU A 153 4.63 2.32 0.02
C LEU A 153 5.94 3.04 -0.30
N THR A 154 6.93 2.95 0.60
CA THR A 154 8.28 3.52 0.41
C THR A 154 8.92 2.93 -0.84
N CYS A 155 8.92 1.60 -1.01
CA CYS A 155 9.42 0.94 -2.22
C CYS A 155 8.73 1.44 -3.51
N ALA A 156 7.41 1.56 -3.50
CA ALA A 156 6.65 2.00 -4.67
C ALA A 156 6.94 3.48 -5.04
N ILE A 157 7.08 4.35 -4.04
CA ILE A 157 7.45 5.76 -4.20
C ILE A 157 8.89 5.90 -4.70
N VAL A 158 9.83 5.15 -4.13
CA VAL A 158 11.25 5.11 -4.55
C VAL A 158 11.37 4.69 -6.02
N ALA A 159 10.54 3.75 -6.46
CA ALA A 159 10.47 3.34 -7.85
C ALA A 159 9.82 4.39 -8.78
N GLY A 160 9.14 5.41 -8.23
CA GLY A 160 8.55 6.55 -8.95
C GLY A 160 7.08 6.39 -9.31
N ASN A 161 6.33 5.58 -8.56
CA ASN A 161 4.92 5.28 -8.84
C ASN A 161 3.96 6.17 -8.05
N CYS A 162 2.78 6.41 -8.62
CA CYS A 162 1.61 6.79 -7.83
C CYS A 162 1.09 5.57 -7.06
N CYS A 163 0.49 5.76 -5.88
CA CYS A 163 0.17 4.66 -4.98
C CYS A 163 -1.22 4.79 -4.36
N VAL A 164 -1.88 3.65 -4.18
CA VAL A 164 -3.05 3.49 -3.30
C VAL A 164 -2.70 2.48 -2.22
N LEU A 165 -2.72 2.90 -0.96
CA LEU A 165 -2.61 2.01 0.19
C LEU A 165 -4.01 1.65 0.69
N LYS A 166 -4.30 0.36 0.77
CA LYS A 166 -5.47 -0.16 1.45
C LYS A 166 -5.03 -0.95 2.70
N PRO A 167 -5.09 -0.31 3.90
CA PRO A 167 -4.78 -0.99 5.15
C PRO A 167 -5.86 -2.03 5.50
N SER A 168 -5.50 -2.99 6.34
CA SER A 168 -6.46 -3.99 6.80
C SER A 168 -7.44 -3.40 7.81
N GLU A 169 -8.72 -3.66 7.56
CA GLU A 169 -9.86 -3.38 8.43
C GLU A 169 -9.81 -4.09 9.79
N VAL A 170 -8.96 -5.12 9.93
CA VAL A 170 -8.78 -5.88 11.17
C VAL A 170 -7.91 -5.11 12.18
N ALA A 171 -7.13 -4.13 11.74
CA ALA A 171 -6.36 -3.21 12.58
C ALA A 171 -6.84 -1.76 12.38
N PRO A 172 -8.07 -1.42 12.81
CA PRO A 172 -8.74 -0.17 12.47
C PRO A 172 -8.05 1.06 13.05
N ALA A 173 -7.53 1.01 14.29
CA ALA A 173 -6.85 2.17 14.87
C ALA A 173 -5.58 2.54 14.11
N SER A 174 -4.86 1.51 13.63
CA SER A 174 -3.67 1.67 12.78
C SER A 174 -4.04 2.16 11.38
N ALA A 175 -5.12 1.66 10.81
CA ALA A 175 -5.62 2.08 9.49
C ALA A 175 -6.03 3.56 9.47
N GLU A 176 -6.80 4.00 10.47
CA GLU A 176 -7.21 5.39 10.65
C GLU A 176 -6.01 6.32 10.85
N LEU A 177 -5.05 5.91 11.70
CA LEU A 177 -3.83 6.68 11.92
C LEU A 177 -3.01 6.81 10.63
N LEU A 178 -2.86 5.73 9.86
CA LEU A 178 -2.14 5.76 8.58
C LEU A 178 -2.81 6.69 7.57
N GLU A 179 -4.13 6.68 7.46
CA GLU A 179 -4.85 7.62 6.58
C GLU A 179 -4.60 9.07 6.98
N GLU A 180 -4.76 9.40 8.27
CA GLU A 180 -4.51 10.75 8.78
C GLU A 180 -3.08 11.21 8.48
N LEU A 181 -2.09 10.38 8.82
CA LEU A 181 -0.69 10.73 8.70
C LEU A 181 -0.25 10.80 7.23
N ILE A 182 -0.67 9.87 6.38
CA ILE A 182 -0.33 9.92 4.94
C ILE A 182 -0.90 11.19 4.31
N ASN A 183 -2.16 11.54 4.61
CA ASN A 183 -2.78 12.75 4.08
C ASN A 183 -2.11 14.05 4.57
N LYS A 184 -1.49 14.01 5.75
CA LYS A 184 -0.77 15.16 6.32
C LYS A 184 0.65 15.32 5.79
N TYR A 185 1.36 14.22 5.56
CA TYR A 185 2.82 14.25 5.29
C TYR A 185 3.18 14.06 3.83
N LEU A 186 2.37 13.34 3.05
CA LEU A 186 2.70 12.94 1.68
C LEU A 186 1.93 13.75 0.63
N ASP A 187 2.37 13.65 -0.63
CA ASP A 187 1.69 14.23 -1.78
C ASP A 187 0.36 13.50 -2.03
N THR A 188 -0.74 14.11 -1.57
CA THR A 188 -2.08 13.55 -1.68
C THR A 188 -2.59 13.45 -3.11
N ASP A 189 -1.97 14.11 -4.08
CA ASP A 189 -2.31 13.93 -5.50
C ASP A 189 -1.73 12.62 -6.06
N SER A 190 -0.67 12.08 -5.43
CA SER A 190 0.08 10.91 -5.91
C SER A 190 -0.06 9.69 -4.99
N VAL A 191 -0.45 9.89 -3.72
CA VAL A 191 -0.61 8.84 -2.71
C VAL A 191 -2.00 8.95 -2.09
N LYS A 192 -2.80 7.90 -2.20
CA LYS A 192 -4.14 7.81 -1.57
C LYS A 192 -4.18 6.66 -0.58
N VAL A 193 -5.04 6.80 0.43
CA VAL A 193 -5.41 5.72 1.34
C VAL A 193 -6.89 5.41 1.12
N ILE A 194 -7.22 4.13 1.00
CA ILE A 194 -8.61 3.66 0.88
C ILE A 194 -8.83 2.62 1.96
N GLN A 195 -9.62 2.97 2.97
CA GLN A 195 -10.05 2.04 4.00
C GLN A 195 -11.26 1.21 3.55
N GLY A 196 -11.54 0.12 4.27
CA GLY A 196 -12.71 -0.72 4.05
C GLY A 196 -12.36 -2.21 4.05
N ALA A 197 -13.36 -3.06 3.84
CA ALA A 197 -13.24 -4.50 3.96
C ALA A 197 -13.29 -5.18 2.58
N VAL A 198 -14.04 -6.29 2.48
CA VAL A 198 -14.18 -7.09 1.26
C VAL A 198 -14.81 -6.31 0.09
N PRO A 199 -15.88 -5.51 0.25
CA PRO A 199 -16.47 -4.77 -0.87
C PRO A 199 -15.47 -3.80 -1.52
N GLU A 200 -14.75 -3.03 -0.72
CA GLU A 200 -13.74 -2.08 -1.18
C GLU A 200 -12.56 -2.80 -1.83
N THR A 201 -12.09 -3.90 -1.25
CA THR A 201 -11.03 -4.72 -1.84
C THR A 201 -11.45 -5.28 -3.20
N THR A 202 -12.69 -5.76 -3.31
CA THR A 202 -13.23 -6.32 -4.55
C THR A 202 -13.37 -5.25 -5.62
N ALA A 203 -13.91 -4.09 -5.27
CA ALA A 203 -14.02 -2.94 -6.17
C ALA A 203 -12.64 -2.49 -6.66
N LEU A 204 -11.65 -2.37 -5.77
CA LEU A 204 -10.27 -2.06 -6.15
C LEU A 204 -9.69 -3.12 -7.09
N LEU A 205 -9.87 -4.41 -6.81
CA LEU A 205 -9.34 -5.50 -7.64
C LEU A 205 -10.00 -5.60 -9.01
N ASN A 206 -11.18 -5.02 -9.21
CA ASN A 206 -11.82 -4.94 -10.53
C ASN A 206 -11.18 -3.88 -11.44
N LEU A 207 -10.35 -2.98 -10.90
CA LEU A 207 -9.67 -1.94 -11.68
C LEU A 207 -8.35 -2.42 -12.32
N ARG A 208 -7.89 -1.66 -13.32
CA ARG A 208 -6.62 -1.90 -14.02
C ARG A 208 -5.46 -1.13 -13.39
N TRP A 209 -4.74 -1.82 -12.51
CA TRP A 209 -3.49 -1.37 -11.88
C TRP A 209 -2.26 -1.80 -12.66
N ASP A 210 -1.22 -1.00 -12.64
CA ASP A 210 0.08 -1.33 -13.26
C ASP A 210 0.91 -2.27 -12.38
N HIS A 211 0.60 -2.30 -11.07
CA HIS A 211 1.13 -3.29 -10.14
C HIS A 211 0.21 -3.47 -8.93
N ILE A 212 0.16 -4.69 -8.39
CA ILE A 212 -0.54 -4.99 -7.14
C ILE A 212 0.44 -5.66 -6.17
N PHE A 213 0.62 -5.06 -5.00
CA PHE A 213 1.46 -5.59 -3.92
C PHE A 213 0.58 -6.07 -2.76
N TYR A 214 0.42 -7.39 -2.65
CA TYR A 214 -0.38 -8.04 -1.61
C TYR A 214 0.49 -8.74 -0.58
N THR A 215 0.12 -8.62 0.71
CA THR A 215 0.55 -9.57 1.75
C THR A 215 -0.65 -10.01 2.55
N GLY A 216 -0.73 -11.31 2.80
CA GLY A 216 -1.75 -11.94 3.61
C GLY A 216 -1.75 -13.45 3.35
N ASN A 217 -2.92 -14.07 3.31
CA ASN A 217 -3.02 -15.53 3.17
C ASN A 217 -3.08 -15.99 1.70
N GLY A 218 -2.78 -17.28 1.48
CA GLY A 218 -2.75 -17.85 0.14
C GLY A 218 -4.12 -17.95 -0.55
N ALA A 219 -5.23 -17.98 0.19
CA ALA A 219 -6.56 -18.01 -0.41
C ALA A 219 -6.91 -16.67 -1.08
N VAL A 220 -6.73 -15.57 -0.35
CA VAL A 220 -6.92 -14.22 -0.88
C VAL A 220 -5.83 -13.88 -1.91
N GLY A 221 -4.60 -14.35 -1.73
CA GLY A 221 -3.54 -14.20 -2.73
C GLY A 221 -3.92 -14.77 -4.11
N ARG A 222 -4.62 -15.91 -4.16
CA ARG A 222 -5.14 -16.47 -5.42
C ARG A 222 -6.23 -15.59 -6.04
N ILE A 223 -7.07 -14.96 -5.22
CA ILE A 223 -8.11 -14.02 -5.69
C ILE A 223 -7.44 -12.79 -6.32
N VAL A 224 -6.47 -12.20 -5.62
CA VAL A 224 -5.70 -11.05 -6.11
C VAL A 224 -5.00 -11.38 -7.43
N ALA A 225 -4.30 -12.51 -7.51
CA ALA A 225 -3.63 -12.93 -8.73
C ALA A 225 -4.60 -13.17 -9.90
N SER A 226 -5.76 -13.78 -9.63
CA SER A 226 -6.80 -14.01 -10.65
C SER A 226 -7.42 -12.71 -11.15
N ALA A 227 -7.59 -11.72 -10.29
CA ALA A 227 -8.06 -10.39 -10.68
C ALA A 227 -7.01 -9.66 -11.54
N ALA A 228 -5.74 -9.67 -11.12
CA ALA A 228 -4.64 -9.06 -11.86
C ALA A 228 -4.48 -9.64 -13.28
N ALA A 229 -4.66 -10.95 -13.44
CA ALA A 229 -4.52 -11.63 -14.73
C ALA A 229 -5.50 -11.16 -15.82
N LYS A 230 -6.59 -10.47 -15.44
CA LYS A 230 -7.57 -9.92 -16.39
C LYS A 230 -7.09 -8.65 -17.10
N ASN A 231 -6.00 -8.04 -16.64
CA ASN A 231 -5.61 -6.66 -16.95
C ASN A 231 -4.16 -6.51 -17.47
N LEU A 232 -3.55 -7.62 -17.92
CA LEU A 232 -2.15 -7.71 -18.38
C LEU A 232 -1.84 -6.82 -19.60
#